data_AF-A0A8T4A6W2-F1
#
_entry.id   AF-A0A8T4A6W2-F1
#
_cell.length_a   1.000
_cell.length_b   1.000
_cell.length_c   1.000
_cell.angle_alpha   90.00
_cell.angle_beta   90.00
_cell.angle_gamma   90.00
#
_symmetry.space_group_name_H-M   'P 1'
#
loop_
_entity.id
_entity.type
_entity.pdbx_description
1 polymer ?
#
loop_
_entity_poly.entity_id
_entity_poly.type
_entity_poly.pdbx_seq_one_letter_code
_entity_poly.pdbx_strand_id
1 'polypeptide(L)'
;MQKEGLVHHTTQRRRASTASNAIIHFIFLLLVLLAIGYVIKHTALDGLTGSATYDPTTAQTQLETALSSAQFLSQIPDARFCVAITTPEAIESFFVEKTGPTYKVMKSAAEYCGGPAFADFTIKYNSYDDFVAFAEDPSLANALAGIDGGAYQILPSRYVEAGGNVICNQQFKSTFCSALTTMATPEELIKGDLSCCMDTLTKDQQKLLQKHLEEDKFQDELPRAEWPKSLGPLGRFLTLTNMISALFVFIMLTIGIFVTVSHSKNRALKQMEKAPPVTSISAALVPPAVDPAVLQVKAYTNEKLSQGYTPAQIQEHLLSVGWSQDLVNTVFTQIQKDRIQASAQQQATQEAPPPAM
;
A
#
# COMPACT_ATOMS: atom_id res chain seq x y z
N MET A 1 76.39 51.23 40.76
CA MET A 1 74.93 51.42 40.58
C MET A 1 74.55 50.70 39.29
N GLN A 2 74.17 49.43 39.39
CA GLN A 2 72.76 48.97 39.48
C GLN A 2 71.95 49.34 38.23
N LYS A 3 71.67 48.36 37.37
CA LYS A 3 70.28 48.01 37.03
C LYS A 3 70.20 46.66 36.31
N GLU A 4 69.67 45.73 37.07
CA GLU A 4 69.06 44.47 36.68
C GLU A 4 67.85 44.72 35.75
N GLY A 5 67.45 43.68 35.02
CA GLY A 5 66.07 43.53 34.58
C GLY A 5 65.89 43.33 33.08
N LEU A 6 66.25 42.15 32.56
CA LEU A 6 65.77 41.72 31.23
C LEU A 6 65.60 40.20 31.14
N VAL A 7 64.76 39.62 31.99
CA VAL A 7 64.26 38.25 31.79
C VAL A 7 62.82 38.21 32.29
N HIS A 8 61.83 38.24 31.39
CA HIS A 8 60.50 37.61 31.55
C HIS A 8 59.56 38.10 30.44
N HIS A 9 59.53 37.44 29.27
CA HIS A 9 58.38 37.59 28.35
C HIS A 9 58.08 36.41 27.40
N THR A 10 58.81 35.29 27.45
CA THR A 10 58.64 34.20 26.47
C THR A 10 57.61 33.12 26.83
N THR A 11 57.00 33.15 28.03
CA THR A 11 56.16 32.03 28.50
C THR A 11 54.66 32.15 28.18
N GLN A 12 54.21 33.21 27.49
CA GLN A 12 52.76 33.44 27.30
C GLN A 12 52.19 32.98 25.94
N ARG A 13 53.03 32.65 24.95
CA ARG A 13 52.54 32.22 23.61
C ARG A 13 52.21 30.73 23.46
N ARG A 14 52.57 29.86 24.42
CA ARG A 14 52.32 28.40 24.28
C ARG A 14 50.94 27.93 24.78
N ARG A 15 50.18 28.76 25.52
CA ARG A 15 48.86 28.37 26.04
C ARG A 15 47.70 28.56 25.05
N ALA A 16 47.87 29.37 24.01
CA ALA A 16 46.83 29.61 23.00
C ALA A 16 46.69 28.46 21.97
N SER A 17 47.74 27.66 21.77
CA SER A 17 47.75 26.58 20.77
C SER A 17 47.04 25.32 21.25
N THR A 18 47.06 25.01 22.55
CA THR A 18 46.41 23.82 23.12
C THR A 18 44.88 23.90 23.13
N ALA A 19 44.32 25.11 23.27
CA ALA A 19 42.86 25.30 23.22
C ALA A 19 42.28 25.06 21.83
N SER A 20 43.01 25.44 20.76
CA SER A 20 42.58 25.23 19.38
C SER A 20 42.48 23.75 19.01
N ASN A 21 43.42 22.92 19.49
CA ASN A 21 43.41 21.49 19.19
C ASN A 21 42.27 20.76 19.91
N ALA A 22 41.94 21.16 21.14
CA ALA A 22 40.82 20.58 21.88
C ALA A 22 39.46 20.81 21.17
N ILE A 23 39.26 22.00 20.60
CA ILE A 23 38.05 22.33 19.85
C ILE A 23 37.94 21.49 18.57
N ILE A 24 39.05 21.33 17.84
CA ILE A 24 39.08 20.49 16.62
C ILE A 24 38.76 19.03 16.95
N HIS A 25 39.32 18.49 18.03
CA HIS A 25 39.03 17.11 18.46
C HIS A 25 37.57 16.93 18.90
N PHE A 26 36.99 17.92 19.59
CA PHE A 26 35.58 17.88 19.99
C PHE A 26 34.65 17.90 18.77
N ILE A 27 34.91 18.77 17.79
CA ILE A 27 34.13 18.84 16.55
C ILE A 27 34.25 17.52 15.77
N PHE A 28 35.46 16.96 15.67
CA PHE A 28 35.67 15.68 15.00
C PHE A 28 34.91 14.53 15.70
N LEU A 29 34.99 14.46 17.03
CA LEU A 29 34.24 13.46 17.82
C LEU A 29 32.74 13.60 17.61
N LEU A 30 32.21 14.84 17.61
CA LEU A 30 30.80 15.11 17.36
C LEU A 30 30.37 14.63 15.96
N LEU A 31 31.18 14.91 14.94
CA LEU A 31 30.91 14.46 13.57
C LEU A 31 30.95 12.94 13.45
N VAL A 32 31.88 12.27 14.14
CA VAL A 32 31.94 10.79 14.19
C VAL A 32 30.70 10.23 14.89
N LEU A 33 30.25 10.81 16.01
CA LEU A 33 29.04 10.38 16.70
C LEU A 33 27.77 10.61 15.86
N LEU A 34 27.69 11.72 15.13
CA LEU A 34 26.60 11.98 14.19
C LEU A 34 26.64 11.01 13.01
N ALA A 35 27.82 10.68 12.48
CA ALA A 35 27.98 9.68 11.43
C ALA A 35 27.57 8.28 11.92
N ILE A 36 27.96 7.90 13.14
CA ILE A 36 27.53 6.63 13.77
C ILE A 36 26.02 6.64 13.99
N GLY A 37 25.43 7.72 14.50
CA GLY A 37 23.98 7.83 14.67
C GLY A 37 23.22 7.80 13.35
N TYR A 38 23.79 8.40 12.29
CA TYR A 38 23.24 8.34 10.93
C TYR A 38 23.31 6.93 10.35
N VAL A 39 24.46 6.26 10.49
CA VAL A 39 24.66 4.86 10.10
C VAL A 39 23.68 3.98 10.89
N ILE A 40 23.64 4.03 12.21
CA ILE A 40 22.69 3.24 13.03
C ILE A 40 21.22 3.48 12.62
N LYS A 41 20.87 4.71 12.24
CA LYS A 41 19.50 5.05 11.80
C LYS A 41 19.20 4.60 10.36
N HIS A 42 20.19 4.44 9.48
CA HIS A 42 19.97 4.22 8.04
C HIS A 42 20.53 2.88 7.52
N THR A 43 21.58 2.36 8.12
CA THR A 43 21.96 0.96 8.01
C THR A 43 21.17 0.22 9.07
N ALA A 44 19.96 -0.19 8.68
CA ALA A 44 19.08 -1.12 9.36
C ALA A 44 19.78 -1.96 10.45
N LEU A 45 19.55 -1.61 11.72
CA LEU A 45 19.71 -2.54 12.83
C LEU A 45 18.75 -3.75 12.70
N ASP A 46 17.81 -3.71 11.75
CA ASP A 46 16.86 -4.79 11.45
C ASP A 46 17.59 -6.11 11.11
N GLY A 47 18.82 -6.07 10.60
CA GLY A 47 19.62 -7.26 10.31
C GLY A 47 20.37 -7.86 11.52
N LEU A 48 20.52 -7.13 12.63
CA LEU A 48 21.28 -7.58 13.81
C LEU A 48 20.38 -8.17 14.91
N THR A 49 19.07 -7.90 14.86
CA THR A 49 18.08 -8.48 15.78
C THR A 49 17.50 -9.83 15.31
N GLY A 50 17.90 -10.32 14.14
CA GLY A 50 17.32 -11.54 13.55
C GLY A 50 15.89 -11.34 13.05
N SER A 51 15.48 -10.09 12.85
CA SER A 51 14.17 -9.77 12.27
C SER A 51 14.18 -10.17 10.80
N ALA A 52 13.27 -11.06 10.41
CA ALA A 52 13.16 -11.51 9.03
C ALA A 52 12.90 -10.29 8.13
N THR A 53 13.81 -10.01 7.20
CA THR A 53 13.58 -8.98 6.18
C THR A 53 12.39 -9.42 5.32
N TYR A 54 11.33 -8.62 5.35
CA TYR A 54 10.15 -8.85 4.52
C TYR A 54 10.53 -8.76 3.04
N ASP A 55 10.20 -9.81 2.29
CA ASP A 55 10.28 -9.83 0.83
C ASP A 55 8.91 -10.26 0.27
N PRO A 56 8.24 -9.43 -0.54
CA PRO A 56 6.94 -9.76 -1.12
C PRO A 56 6.92 -11.07 -1.91
N THR A 57 8.02 -11.40 -2.60
CA THR A 57 8.10 -12.65 -3.36
C THR A 57 8.16 -13.85 -2.42
N THR A 58 8.98 -13.76 -1.37
CA THR A 58 9.02 -14.77 -0.30
C THR A 58 7.68 -14.94 0.39
N ALA A 59 6.99 -13.85 0.76
CA ALA A 59 5.66 -13.91 1.39
C ALA A 59 4.62 -14.58 0.47
N GLN A 60 4.66 -14.29 -0.84
CA GLN A 60 3.79 -14.94 -1.83
C GLN A 60 4.02 -16.46 -1.87
N THR A 61 5.27 -16.90 -1.98
CA THR A 61 5.64 -18.32 -2.03
C THR A 61 5.32 -19.05 -0.71
N GLN A 62 5.55 -18.39 0.42
CA GLN A 62 5.17 -18.92 1.75
C GLN A 62 3.65 -19.10 1.84
N LEU A 63 2.87 -18.10 1.40
CA LEU A 63 1.41 -18.17 1.42
C LEU A 63 0.91 -19.31 0.52
N GLU A 64 1.46 -19.46 -0.70
CA GLU A 64 1.10 -20.55 -1.60
C GLU A 64 1.40 -21.94 -1.00
N THR A 65 2.54 -22.07 -0.32
CA THR A 65 2.95 -23.30 0.38
C THR A 65 2.04 -23.60 1.57
N ALA A 66 1.74 -22.59 2.39
CA ALA A 66 0.86 -22.71 3.54
C ALA A 66 -0.56 -23.12 3.12
N LEU A 67 -1.12 -22.46 2.10
CA LEU A 67 -2.44 -22.79 1.58
C LEU A 67 -2.51 -24.21 1.00
N SER A 68 -1.47 -24.63 0.29
CA SER A 68 -1.41 -25.98 -0.30
C SER A 68 -1.23 -27.08 0.73
N SER A 69 -0.65 -26.78 1.90
CA SER A 69 -0.44 -27.72 3.00
C SER A 69 -1.57 -27.71 4.04
N ALA A 70 -2.40 -26.66 4.06
CA ALA A 70 -3.60 -26.54 4.88
C ALA A 70 -4.66 -27.58 4.49
N GLN A 71 -4.60 -28.77 5.07
CA GLN A 71 -5.51 -29.87 4.75
C GLN A 71 -6.99 -29.50 4.89
N PHE A 72 -7.33 -28.63 5.84
CA PHE A 72 -8.70 -28.18 6.05
C PHE A 72 -9.25 -27.40 4.84
N LEU A 73 -8.41 -26.59 4.17
CA LEU A 73 -8.84 -25.86 2.97
C LEU A 73 -9.16 -26.79 1.79
N SER A 74 -8.65 -28.02 1.76
CA SER A 74 -8.96 -28.98 0.69
C SER A 74 -10.44 -29.31 0.56
N GLN A 75 -11.21 -29.14 1.65
CA GLN A 75 -12.66 -29.43 1.69
C GLN A 75 -13.51 -28.33 1.04
N ILE A 76 -12.96 -27.13 0.89
CA ILE A 76 -13.65 -26.00 0.25
C ILE A 76 -13.43 -26.13 -1.25
N PRO A 77 -14.43 -26.27 -2.14
CA PRO A 77 -14.19 -26.55 -3.55
C PRO A 77 -13.47 -25.39 -4.26
N ASP A 78 -14.18 -24.28 -4.40
CA ASP A 78 -13.70 -23.05 -5.03
C ASP A 78 -13.93 -21.89 -4.06
N ALA A 79 -12.96 -20.98 -3.97
CA ALA A 79 -13.04 -19.83 -3.09
C ALA A 79 -12.05 -18.75 -3.50
N ARG A 80 -12.36 -17.50 -3.17
CA ARG A 80 -11.48 -16.35 -3.40
C ARG A 80 -11.19 -15.69 -2.06
N PHE A 81 -9.92 -15.63 -1.68
CA PHE A 81 -9.48 -15.00 -0.45
C PHE A 81 -8.68 -13.75 -0.76
N CYS A 82 -8.74 -12.78 0.14
CA CYS A 82 -7.75 -11.73 0.21
C CYS A 82 -6.93 -11.93 1.49
N VAL A 83 -5.61 -12.01 1.35
CA VAL A 83 -4.69 -12.08 2.48
C VAL A 83 -3.91 -10.77 2.52
N ALA A 84 -4.14 -9.98 3.56
CA ALA A 84 -3.42 -8.75 3.83
C ALA A 84 -2.41 -8.99 4.96
N ILE A 85 -1.17 -8.56 4.76
CA ILE A 85 -0.08 -8.75 5.73
C ILE A 85 0.42 -7.36 6.11
N THR A 86 0.36 -7.04 7.40
CA THR A 86 0.87 -5.77 7.90
C THR A 86 2.39 -5.85 8.04
N THR A 87 3.11 -4.98 7.33
CA THR A 87 4.58 -4.84 7.42
C THR A 87 4.93 -3.50 8.07
N PRO A 88 6.20 -3.26 8.45
CA PRO A 88 6.62 -1.94 8.94
C PRO A 88 6.38 -0.79 7.96
N GLU A 89 6.33 -1.08 6.66
CA GLU A 89 6.27 -0.07 5.60
C GLU A 89 4.85 0.14 5.07
N ALA A 90 4.08 -0.94 4.91
CA ALA A 90 2.76 -0.92 4.29
C ALA A 90 1.94 -2.18 4.61
N ILE A 91 0.68 -2.19 4.16
CA ILE A 91 -0.13 -3.41 4.10
C ILE A 91 0.04 -4.03 2.72
N GLU A 92 0.57 -5.24 2.70
CA GLU A 92 0.82 -5.98 1.48
C GLU A 92 -0.30 -7.00 1.28
N SER A 93 -0.97 -6.94 0.14
CA SER A 93 -2.20 -7.70 -0.11
C SER A 93 -2.00 -8.72 -1.23
N PHE A 94 -2.50 -9.93 -1.03
CA PHE A 94 -2.43 -11.04 -1.97
C PHE A 94 -3.84 -11.54 -2.24
N PHE A 95 -4.22 -11.52 -3.51
CA PHE A 95 -5.45 -12.15 -3.96
C PHE A 95 -5.18 -13.63 -4.21
N VAL A 96 -5.97 -14.48 -3.58
CA VAL A 96 -5.87 -15.93 -3.65
C VAL A 96 -7.11 -16.46 -4.33
N GLU A 97 -6.94 -17.16 -5.44
CA GLU A 97 -8.00 -17.89 -6.11
C GLU A 97 -7.77 -19.38 -5.94
N LYS A 98 -8.74 -20.07 -5.32
CA LYS A 98 -8.75 -21.52 -5.17
C LYS A 98 -9.70 -22.11 -6.21
N THR A 99 -9.19 -23.07 -6.97
CA THR A 99 -9.98 -23.86 -7.93
C THR A 99 -9.65 -25.33 -7.76
N GLY A 100 -10.60 -26.10 -7.23
CA GLY A 100 -10.31 -27.49 -6.82
C GLY A 100 -9.08 -27.54 -5.89
N PRO A 101 -8.10 -28.43 -6.08
CA PRO A 101 -6.94 -28.53 -5.19
C PRO A 101 -5.86 -27.45 -5.42
N THR A 102 -6.05 -26.56 -6.41
CA THR A 102 -5.02 -25.61 -6.83
C THR A 102 -5.27 -24.22 -6.26
N TYR A 103 -4.17 -23.52 -5.95
CA TYR A 103 -4.18 -22.14 -5.49
C TYR A 103 -3.40 -21.29 -6.47
N LYS A 104 -3.96 -20.12 -6.78
CA LYS A 104 -3.28 -19.07 -7.53
C LYS A 104 -3.16 -17.85 -6.64
N VAL A 105 -1.95 -17.54 -6.22
CA VAL A 105 -1.65 -16.37 -5.39
C VAL A 105 -1.09 -15.25 -6.27
N MET A 106 -1.71 -14.07 -6.22
CA MET A 106 -1.30 -12.90 -6.99
C MET A 106 -1.15 -11.71 -6.06
N LYS A 107 -0.01 -11.01 -6.12
CA LYS A 107 0.15 -9.74 -5.43
C LYS A 107 -0.86 -8.72 -5.97
N SER A 108 -1.61 -8.09 -5.07
CA SER A 108 -2.55 -7.02 -5.37
C SER A 108 -1.85 -5.66 -5.28
N ALA A 109 -2.13 -4.77 -6.23
CA ALA A 109 -1.70 -3.38 -6.17
C ALA A 109 -2.56 -2.52 -5.23
N ALA A 110 -3.77 -2.99 -4.89
CA ALA A 110 -4.68 -2.34 -3.95
C ALA A 110 -4.61 -2.99 -2.58
N GLU A 111 -4.70 -2.17 -1.53
CA GLU A 111 -4.90 -2.66 -0.16
C GLU A 111 -6.19 -3.48 -0.08
N TYR A 112 -6.14 -4.57 0.70
CA TYR A 112 -7.27 -5.48 0.91
C TYR A 112 -7.89 -5.97 -0.41
N CYS A 113 -7.05 -6.15 -1.43
CA CYS A 113 -7.43 -6.67 -2.75
C CYS A 113 -8.53 -5.87 -3.45
N GLY A 114 -8.68 -4.58 -3.14
CA GLY A 114 -9.71 -3.71 -3.72
C GLY A 114 -11.04 -3.70 -2.97
N GLY A 115 -11.13 -4.38 -1.82
CA GLY A 115 -12.27 -4.30 -0.90
C GLY A 115 -13.25 -5.48 -0.95
N PRO A 116 -14.40 -5.35 -0.26
CA PRO A 116 -15.23 -6.49 0.13
C PRO A 116 -15.91 -7.24 -1.04
N ALA A 117 -16.10 -6.60 -2.19
CA ALA A 117 -16.76 -7.21 -3.34
C ALA A 117 -15.91 -8.30 -4.05
N PHE A 118 -14.59 -8.24 -3.88
CA PHE A 118 -13.64 -9.02 -4.68
C PHE A 118 -13.32 -10.39 -4.08
N ALA A 119 -13.28 -10.49 -2.75
CA ALA A 119 -12.98 -11.72 -2.03
C ALA A 119 -14.20 -12.25 -1.26
N ASP A 120 -14.27 -13.58 -1.16
CA ASP A 120 -15.24 -14.28 -0.33
C ASP A 120 -14.93 -14.05 1.16
N PHE A 121 -13.64 -14.07 1.50
CA PHE A 121 -13.11 -13.69 2.83
C PHE A 121 -11.85 -12.83 2.71
N THR A 122 -11.70 -11.87 3.61
CA THR A 122 -10.49 -11.05 3.72
C THR A 122 -9.87 -11.28 5.10
N ILE A 123 -8.64 -11.78 5.13
CA ILE A 123 -7.88 -12.03 6.36
C ILE A 123 -6.73 -11.04 6.39
N LYS A 124 -6.61 -10.30 7.49
CA LYS A 124 -5.51 -9.35 7.72
C LYS A 124 -4.65 -9.82 8.89
N TYR A 125 -3.43 -10.24 8.61
CA TYR A 125 -2.43 -10.49 9.65
C TYR A 125 -1.94 -9.19 10.27
N ASN A 126 -1.85 -9.17 11.60
CA ASN A 126 -1.47 -7.99 12.38
C ASN A 126 0.00 -7.62 12.21
N SER A 127 0.84 -8.60 11.87
CA SER A 127 2.25 -8.44 11.54
C SER A 127 2.71 -9.49 10.51
N TYR A 128 3.93 -9.33 9.97
CA TYR A 128 4.55 -10.36 9.15
C TYR A 128 4.89 -11.62 9.97
N ASP A 129 5.27 -11.46 11.23
CA ASP A 129 5.59 -12.59 12.12
C ASP A 129 4.34 -13.46 12.39
N ASP A 130 3.16 -12.85 12.57
CA ASP A 130 1.89 -13.59 12.72
C ASP A 130 1.57 -14.41 11.47
N PHE A 131 1.83 -13.84 10.29
CA PHE A 131 1.70 -14.55 9.02
C PHE A 131 2.70 -15.71 8.92
N VAL A 132 3.96 -15.50 9.27
CA VAL A 132 4.99 -16.55 9.25
C VAL A 132 4.62 -17.68 10.20
N ALA A 133 4.16 -17.36 11.41
CA ALA A 133 3.71 -18.36 12.38
C ALA A 133 2.54 -19.21 11.84
N PHE A 134 1.60 -18.60 11.12
CA PHE A 134 0.56 -19.35 10.41
C PHE A 134 1.13 -20.20 9.26
N ALA A 135 2.04 -19.64 8.47
CA ALA A 135 2.61 -20.33 7.31
C ALA A 135 3.45 -21.56 7.71
N GLU A 136 4.06 -21.53 8.89
CA GLU A 136 4.82 -22.65 9.47
C GLU A 136 3.92 -23.79 9.99
N ASP A 137 2.73 -23.47 10.51
CA ASP A 137 1.72 -24.44 10.94
C ASP A 137 0.31 -24.03 10.45
N PRO A 138 -0.05 -24.34 9.19
CA PRO A 138 -1.35 -23.99 8.63
C PRO A 138 -2.42 -25.02 9.02
N SER A 139 -2.44 -25.43 10.29
CA SER A 139 -3.46 -26.31 10.84
C SER A 139 -4.75 -25.55 11.15
N LEU A 140 -5.88 -26.27 11.20
CA LEU A 140 -7.16 -25.69 11.58
C LEU A 140 -7.11 -25.14 13.02
N ALA A 141 -6.42 -25.84 13.93
CA ALA A 141 -6.28 -25.38 15.31
C ALA A 141 -5.58 -24.02 15.38
N ASN A 142 -4.51 -23.83 14.61
CA ASN A 142 -3.80 -22.55 14.55
C ASN A 142 -4.65 -21.45 13.88
N ALA A 143 -5.39 -21.79 12.81
CA ALA A 143 -6.36 -20.87 12.23
C ALA A 143 -7.39 -20.42 13.29
N LEU A 144 -8.08 -21.35 13.94
CA LEU A 144 -9.08 -21.03 14.96
C LEU A 144 -8.53 -20.22 16.13
N ALA A 145 -7.28 -20.47 16.55
CA ALA A 145 -6.63 -19.72 17.62
C ALA A 145 -6.43 -18.23 17.28
N GLY A 146 -6.26 -17.88 16.00
CA GLY A 146 -6.08 -16.49 15.58
C GLY A 146 -7.37 -15.68 15.40
N ILE A 147 -8.55 -16.32 15.48
CA ILE A 147 -9.87 -15.67 15.28
C ILE A 147 -10.16 -14.62 16.36
N ASP A 148 -9.57 -14.74 17.55
CA ASP A 148 -9.75 -13.79 18.66
C ASP A 148 -9.15 -12.39 18.40
N GLY A 149 -8.54 -12.18 17.23
CA GLY A 149 -7.94 -10.92 16.83
C GLY A 149 -6.46 -10.80 17.20
N GLY A 150 -5.87 -11.79 17.89
CA GLY A 150 -4.48 -11.77 18.33
C GLY A 150 -3.49 -11.79 17.17
N ALA A 151 -3.61 -12.78 16.29
CA ALA A 151 -2.71 -12.96 15.15
C ALA A 151 -3.24 -12.31 13.86
N TYR A 152 -4.55 -12.35 13.64
CA TYR A 152 -5.18 -11.79 12.44
C TYR A 152 -6.59 -11.31 12.71
N GLN A 153 -7.13 -10.54 11.76
CA GLN A 153 -8.49 -10.03 11.77
C GLN A 153 -9.21 -10.51 10.52
N ILE A 154 -10.47 -10.93 10.66
CA ILE A 154 -11.36 -11.15 9.52
C ILE A 154 -12.02 -9.81 9.20
N LEU A 155 -11.75 -9.29 8.01
CA LEU A 155 -12.28 -8.02 7.56
C LEU A 155 -13.57 -8.21 6.75
N PRO A 156 -14.40 -7.16 6.61
CA PRO A 156 -15.58 -7.22 5.76
C PRO A 156 -15.26 -7.72 4.35
N SER A 157 -16.09 -8.62 3.87
CA SER A 157 -15.94 -9.31 2.58
C SER A 157 -17.31 -9.65 2.01
N ARG A 158 -17.38 -10.43 0.93
CA ARG A 158 -18.65 -10.85 0.33
C ARG A 158 -19.55 -11.61 1.31
N TYR A 159 -18.97 -12.40 2.20
CA TYR A 159 -19.70 -13.24 3.15
C TYR A 159 -19.44 -12.87 4.61
N VAL A 160 -18.80 -11.73 4.87
CA VAL A 160 -18.53 -11.25 6.23
C VAL A 160 -18.94 -9.78 6.32
N GLU A 161 -19.85 -9.47 7.23
CA GLU A 161 -20.30 -8.12 7.52
C GLU A 161 -19.25 -7.34 8.33
N ALA A 162 -19.45 -6.02 8.42
CA ALA A 162 -18.81 -5.25 9.47
C ALA A 162 -19.19 -5.84 10.83
N GLY A 163 -18.22 -6.06 11.71
CA GLY A 163 -18.43 -6.85 12.92
C GLY A 163 -17.73 -8.20 12.89
N GLY A 164 -17.52 -8.80 11.71
CA GLY A 164 -17.02 -10.17 11.59
C GLY A 164 -18.13 -11.22 11.44
N ASN A 165 -19.40 -10.81 11.46
CA ASN A 165 -20.55 -11.69 11.31
C ASN A 165 -20.62 -12.30 9.91
N VAL A 166 -20.91 -13.59 9.83
CA VAL A 166 -21.02 -14.29 8.55
C VAL A 166 -22.40 -14.07 7.92
N ILE A 167 -22.43 -13.63 6.66
CA ILE A 167 -23.66 -13.46 5.87
C ILE A 167 -24.15 -14.82 5.42
N CYS A 168 -25.09 -15.39 6.16
CA CYS A 168 -25.54 -16.74 5.88
C CYS A 168 -26.64 -16.86 4.81
N ASN A 169 -26.30 -16.51 3.58
CA ASN A 169 -27.15 -16.69 2.41
C ASN A 169 -27.02 -18.12 1.81
N GLN A 170 -27.89 -18.46 0.86
CA GLN A 170 -27.91 -19.78 0.24
C GLN A 170 -26.59 -20.14 -0.45
N GLN A 171 -25.92 -19.15 -1.08
CA GLN A 171 -24.66 -19.37 -1.78
C GLN A 171 -23.51 -19.68 -0.81
N PHE A 172 -23.45 -18.97 0.33
CA PHE A 172 -22.52 -19.29 1.40
C PHE A 172 -22.73 -20.73 1.88
N LYS A 173 -23.99 -21.09 2.18
CA LYS A 173 -24.33 -22.42 2.68
C LYS A 173 -23.91 -23.53 1.73
N SER A 174 -24.24 -23.40 0.44
CA SER A 174 -23.89 -24.40 -0.57
C SER A 174 -22.38 -24.52 -0.81
N THR A 175 -21.62 -23.44 -0.59
CA THR A 175 -20.19 -23.39 -0.90
C THR A 175 -19.32 -23.83 0.28
N PHE A 176 -19.64 -23.39 1.50
CA PHE A 176 -18.74 -23.52 2.66
C PHE A 176 -19.26 -24.46 3.75
N CYS A 177 -20.58 -24.60 3.96
CA CYS A 177 -21.08 -25.31 5.15
C CYS A 177 -20.75 -26.81 5.17
N SER A 178 -20.67 -27.48 4.02
CA SER A 178 -20.23 -28.88 3.98
C SER A 178 -18.79 -29.05 4.46
N ALA A 179 -17.91 -28.14 4.08
CA ALA A 179 -16.52 -28.15 4.52
C ALA A 179 -16.46 -27.84 6.03
N LEU A 180 -17.11 -26.76 6.45
CA LEU A 180 -17.07 -26.27 7.83
C LEU A 180 -17.60 -27.29 8.83
N THR A 181 -18.70 -27.98 8.52
CA THR A 181 -19.27 -29.02 9.39
C THR A 181 -18.43 -30.29 9.48
N THR A 182 -17.54 -30.52 8.51
CA THR A 182 -16.58 -31.63 8.54
C THR A 182 -15.36 -31.30 9.40
N MET A 183 -15.03 -30.02 9.52
CA MET A 183 -13.79 -29.53 10.11
C MET A 183 -13.96 -29.06 11.57
N ALA A 184 -15.13 -28.52 11.90
CA ALA A 184 -15.39 -27.93 13.20
C ALA A 184 -16.51 -28.65 13.94
N THR A 185 -16.38 -28.70 15.26
CA THR A 185 -17.44 -29.16 16.16
C THR A 185 -18.61 -28.17 16.14
N PRO A 186 -19.83 -28.62 16.50
CA PRO A 186 -20.97 -27.73 16.66
C PRO A 186 -20.73 -26.54 17.59
N GLU A 187 -19.93 -26.73 18.64
CA GLU A 187 -19.59 -25.65 19.58
C GLU A 187 -18.69 -24.59 18.93
N GLU A 188 -17.69 -25.01 18.15
CA GLU A 188 -16.82 -24.10 17.38
C GLU A 188 -17.59 -23.37 16.29
N LEU A 189 -18.51 -24.05 15.60
CA LEU A 189 -19.38 -23.40 14.62
C LEU A 189 -20.27 -22.32 15.27
N ILE A 190 -20.80 -22.57 16.47
CA ILE A 190 -21.60 -21.57 17.18
C ILE A 190 -20.74 -20.38 17.60
N LYS A 191 -19.56 -20.62 18.17
CA LYS A 191 -18.63 -19.57 18.61
C LYS A 191 -18.06 -18.72 17.46
N GLY A 192 -18.05 -19.26 16.24
CA GLY A 192 -17.63 -18.55 15.03
C GLY A 192 -18.77 -17.96 14.22
N ASP A 193 -19.99 -17.85 14.76
CA ASP A 193 -21.20 -17.36 14.06
C ASP A 193 -21.58 -18.13 12.79
N LEU A 194 -21.18 -19.41 12.74
CA LEU A 194 -21.46 -20.36 11.67
C LEU A 194 -22.61 -21.32 12.02
N SER A 195 -23.45 -20.96 12.99
CA SER A 195 -24.61 -21.76 13.41
C SER A 195 -25.57 -22.07 12.25
N CYS A 196 -25.57 -21.25 11.22
CA CYS A 196 -26.39 -21.44 10.02
C CYS A 196 -25.95 -22.60 9.11
N CYS A 197 -24.76 -23.15 9.34
CA CYS A 197 -24.28 -24.38 8.74
C CYS A 197 -24.79 -25.64 9.44
N MET A 198 -25.55 -25.48 10.53
CA MET A 198 -26.16 -26.58 11.26
C MET A 198 -27.64 -26.69 10.90
N ASP A 199 -28.07 -27.88 10.47
CA ASP A 199 -29.47 -28.12 10.13
C ASP A 199 -30.37 -28.15 11.37
N THR A 200 -29.84 -28.62 12.50
CA THR A 200 -30.55 -28.68 13.78
C THR A 200 -29.62 -28.37 14.94
N LEU A 201 -30.14 -27.63 15.93
CA LEU A 201 -29.46 -27.33 17.18
C LEU A 201 -30.12 -28.13 18.31
N THR A 202 -29.31 -28.84 19.10
CA THR A 202 -29.75 -29.43 20.37
C THR A 202 -30.09 -28.33 21.39
N LYS A 203 -30.80 -28.67 22.48
CA LYS A 203 -31.12 -27.69 23.53
C LYS A 203 -29.88 -27.03 24.14
N ASP A 204 -28.81 -27.79 24.33
CA ASP A 204 -27.56 -27.27 24.89
C ASP A 204 -26.87 -26.33 23.89
N GLN A 205 -26.89 -26.67 22.60
CA GLN A 205 -26.39 -25.80 21.53
C GLN A 205 -27.23 -24.53 21.35
N GLN A 206 -28.56 -24.60 21.48
CA GLN A 206 -29.42 -23.41 21.49
C GLN A 206 -29.08 -22.49 22.66
N LYS A 207 -28.86 -23.06 23.85
CA LYS A 207 -28.44 -22.30 25.02
C LYS A 207 -27.06 -21.66 24.82
N LEU A 208 -26.13 -22.39 24.21
CA LEU A 208 -24.81 -21.85 23.85
C LEU A 208 -24.91 -20.72 22.83
N LEU A 209 -25.71 -20.88 21.78
CA LEU A 209 -25.93 -19.83 20.77
C LEU A 209 -26.58 -18.59 21.39
N GLN A 210 -27.59 -18.78 22.23
CA GLN A 210 -28.22 -17.67 22.95
C GLN A 210 -27.21 -16.93 23.84
N LYS A 211 -26.38 -17.69 24.57
CA LYS A 211 -25.31 -17.14 25.41
C LYS A 211 -24.26 -16.39 24.56
N HIS A 212 -23.86 -16.95 23.42
CA HIS A 212 -22.97 -16.31 22.46
C HIS A 212 -23.56 -14.98 22.02
N LEU A 213 -24.79 -14.96 21.51
CA LEU A 213 -25.47 -13.71 21.08
C LEU A 213 -25.68 -12.67 22.21
N GLU A 214 -25.71 -13.08 23.48
CA GLU A 214 -25.84 -12.18 24.63
C GLU A 214 -24.48 -11.64 25.14
N GLU A 215 -23.44 -12.47 25.12
CA GLU A 215 -22.07 -12.12 25.53
C GLU A 215 -21.33 -11.36 24.44
N ASP A 216 -21.60 -11.72 23.18
CA ASP A 216 -21.16 -11.02 22.01
C ASP A 216 -21.98 -9.74 21.90
N LYS A 217 -21.62 -8.79 22.77
CA LYS A 217 -21.73 -7.36 22.51
C LYS A 217 -20.83 -7.06 21.31
N PHE A 218 -21.18 -7.62 20.14
CA PHE A 218 -20.57 -7.32 18.87
C PHE A 218 -20.48 -5.83 18.82
N GLN A 219 -19.24 -5.35 18.83
CA GLN A 219 -18.96 -3.99 19.15
C GLN A 219 -19.65 -3.10 18.11
N ASP A 220 -20.77 -2.47 18.47
CA ASP A 220 -21.20 -1.20 17.86
C ASP A 220 -20.07 -0.16 17.96
N GLU A 221 -19.07 -0.43 18.82
CA GLU A 221 -17.80 0.24 18.97
C GLU A 221 -16.60 -0.54 18.42
N LEU A 222 -16.74 -1.37 17.37
CA LEU A 222 -15.54 -1.72 16.61
C LEU A 222 -14.94 -0.37 16.25
N PRO A 223 -13.65 -0.11 16.58
CA PRO A 223 -13.02 1.11 16.13
C PRO A 223 -13.26 1.08 14.63
N ARG A 224 -14.14 1.98 14.14
CA ARG A 224 -14.43 2.09 12.71
C ARG A 224 -13.06 1.95 12.10
N ALA A 225 -12.86 0.94 11.26
CA ALA A 225 -11.66 0.87 10.47
C ALA A 225 -11.70 2.17 9.68
N GLU A 226 -11.13 3.22 10.26
CA GLU A 226 -10.86 4.47 9.61
C GLU A 226 -9.80 3.99 8.64
N TRP A 227 -10.26 3.58 7.46
CA TRP A 227 -9.48 3.61 6.24
C TRP A 227 -8.49 4.74 6.41
N PRO A 228 -7.18 4.44 6.51
CA PRO A 228 -6.23 5.30 7.19
C PRO A 228 -6.42 6.72 6.68
N LYS A 229 -7.05 7.57 7.50
CA LYS A 229 -7.41 8.93 7.11
C LYS A 229 -6.14 9.76 7.14
N SER A 230 -5.26 9.55 6.18
CA SER A 230 -3.91 10.15 6.12
C SER A 230 -3.06 9.83 7.36
N LEU A 231 -1.80 9.48 7.14
CA LEU A 231 -0.74 9.38 8.15
C LEU A 231 -1.03 10.22 9.42
N GLY A 232 -1.10 9.56 10.58
CA GLY A 232 -1.34 10.21 11.86
C GLY A 232 -0.29 11.29 12.21
N PRO A 233 -0.40 11.99 13.35
CA PRO A 233 0.49 13.10 13.70
C PRO A 233 1.99 12.77 13.60
N LEU A 234 2.36 11.54 13.95
CA LEU A 234 3.73 11.05 13.85
C LEU A 234 4.17 10.82 12.39
N GLY A 235 3.29 10.29 11.54
CA GLY A 235 3.53 10.10 10.11
C GLY A 235 3.58 11.43 9.34
N ARG A 236 2.78 12.42 9.76
CA ARG A 236 2.90 13.82 9.31
C ARG A 236 4.23 14.43 9.76
N PHE A 237 4.68 14.15 10.98
CA PHE A 237 5.97 14.64 11.46
C PHE A 237 7.15 14.05 10.69
N LEU A 238 7.13 12.73 10.44
CA LEU A 238 8.18 12.05 9.67
C LEU A 238 8.23 12.53 8.21
N THR A 239 7.08 12.69 7.55
CA THR A 239 7.01 13.26 6.19
C THR A 239 7.49 14.72 6.17
N LEU A 240 7.16 15.51 7.18
CA LEU A 240 7.66 16.89 7.32
C LEU A 240 9.19 16.91 7.50
N THR A 241 9.75 16.03 8.32
CA THR A 241 11.20 15.95 8.52
C THR A 241 11.93 15.52 7.25
N ASN A 242 11.36 14.56 6.50
CA ASN A 242 11.92 14.13 5.21
C ASN A 242 11.85 15.27 4.17
N MET A 243 10.75 16.03 4.12
CA MET A 243 10.64 17.22 3.29
C MET A 243 11.65 18.31 3.68
N ILE A 244 11.85 18.57 4.98
CA ILE A 244 12.84 19.55 5.44
C ILE A 244 14.26 19.11 5.08
N SER A 245 14.59 17.83 5.23
CA SER A 245 15.90 17.31 4.81
C SER A 245 16.12 17.39 3.30
N ALA A 246 15.10 17.04 2.50
CA ALA A 246 15.16 17.15 1.05
C ALA A 246 15.30 18.62 0.60
N LEU A 247 14.59 19.54 1.26
CA LEU A 247 14.71 20.97 1.03
C LEU A 247 16.13 21.46 1.36
N PHE A 248 16.74 20.99 2.44
CA PHE A 248 18.11 21.37 2.81
C PHE A 248 19.14 20.88 1.79
N VAL A 249 18.99 19.64 1.30
CA VAL A 249 19.83 19.09 0.22
C VAL A 249 19.65 19.90 -1.07
N PHE A 250 18.41 20.28 -1.41
CA PHE A 250 18.11 21.10 -2.58
C PHE A 250 18.70 22.51 -2.47
N ILE A 251 18.63 23.14 -1.29
CA ILE A 251 19.26 24.44 -1.02
C ILE A 251 20.78 24.33 -1.18
N MET A 252 21.42 23.28 -0.65
CA MET A 252 22.86 23.08 -0.80
C MET A 252 23.26 22.84 -2.27
N LEU A 253 22.50 22.05 -3.01
CA LEU A 253 22.71 21.82 -4.45
C LEU A 253 22.55 23.12 -5.26
N THR A 254 21.50 23.89 -5.00
CA THR A 254 21.27 25.16 -5.70
C THR A 254 22.34 26.19 -5.39
N ILE A 255 22.83 26.27 -4.16
CA ILE A 255 24.00 27.11 -3.81
C ILE A 255 25.25 26.62 -4.56
N GLY A 256 25.50 25.30 -4.60
CA GLY A 256 26.63 24.73 -5.34
C GLY A 256 26.58 25.02 -6.85
N ILE A 257 25.40 24.89 -7.47
CA ILE A 257 25.16 25.23 -8.87
C ILE A 257 25.33 26.74 -9.08
N PHE A 258 24.79 27.57 -8.19
CA PHE A 258 24.91 29.03 -8.31
C PHE A 258 26.38 29.49 -8.23
N VAL A 259 27.17 28.91 -7.32
CA VAL A 259 28.61 29.20 -7.21
C VAL A 259 29.34 28.76 -8.48
N THR A 260 29.07 27.55 -9.00
CA THR A 260 29.73 27.04 -10.21
C THR A 260 29.34 27.84 -11.46
N VAL A 261 28.06 28.20 -11.62
CA VAL A 261 27.56 29.04 -12.71
C VAL A 261 28.07 30.48 -12.59
N SER A 262 28.15 31.06 -11.40
CA SER A 262 28.73 32.40 -11.22
C SER A 262 30.23 32.39 -11.61
N HIS A 263 30.93 31.32 -11.27
CA HIS A 263 32.33 31.15 -11.63
C HIS A 263 32.53 30.90 -13.13
N SER A 264 31.59 30.23 -13.81
CA SER A 264 31.62 29.99 -15.25
C SER A 264 31.16 31.20 -16.06
N LYS A 265 30.15 31.94 -15.60
CA LYS A 265 29.64 33.17 -16.23
C LYS A 265 30.69 34.29 -16.22
N ASN A 266 31.50 34.38 -15.16
CA ASN A 266 32.68 35.25 -15.14
C ASN A 266 33.75 34.85 -16.17
N ARG A 267 33.80 33.58 -16.60
CA ARG A 267 34.67 33.13 -17.71
C ARG A 267 34.02 33.39 -19.07
N ALA A 268 32.71 33.18 -19.19
CA ALA A 268 31.96 33.38 -20.42
C ALA A 268 31.80 34.86 -20.79
N LEU A 269 31.60 35.77 -19.83
CA LEU A 269 31.58 37.22 -20.06
C LEU A 269 32.92 37.73 -20.62
N LYS A 270 34.04 37.12 -20.23
CA LYS A 270 35.36 37.39 -20.85
C LYS A 270 35.48 36.87 -22.28
N GLN A 271 34.61 35.96 -22.72
CA GLN A 271 34.63 35.39 -24.08
C GLN A 271 33.55 35.99 -24.99
N MET A 272 32.44 36.50 -24.44
CA MET A 272 31.30 37.02 -25.20
C MET A 272 31.45 38.47 -25.68
N GLU A 273 32.51 39.19 -25.27
CA GLU A 273 32.87 40.49 -25.89
C GLU A 273 33.25 40.35 -27.39
N LYS A 274 33.33 39.12 -27.93
CA LYS A 274 33.76 38.84 -29.31
C LYS A 274 32.70 38.30 -30.27
N ALA A 275 31.42 38.18 -29.88
CA ALA A 275 30.44 37.50 -30.74
C ALA A 275 29.26 38.39 -31.18
N PRO A 276 28.90 38.41 -32.49
CA PRO A 276 27.75 39.16 -33.00
C PRO A 276 26.40 38.46 -32.76
N PRO A 277 25.29 39.22 -32.70
CA PRO A 277 23.97 38.73 -32.28
C PRO A 277 23.25 37.94 -33.39
N VAL A 278 22.54 36.88 -33.00
CA VAL A 278 21.68 36.08 -33.89
C VAL A 278 20.24 36.08 -33.39
N THR A 279 19.34 36.24 -34.36
CA THR A 279 17.90 36.48 -34.30
C THR A 279 17.08 35.24 -33.98
N SER A 280 15.96 35.44 -33.29
CA SER A 280 14.98 34.44 -32.82
C SER A 280 14.05 33.91 -33.93
N ILE A 281 13.58 32.65 -33.79
CA ILE A 281 12.53 32.04 -34.62
C ILE A 281 11.31 31.70 -33.76
N SER A 282 10.15 31.92 -34.39
CA SER A 282 8.77 31.92 -33.93
C SER A 282 8.21 30.55 -33.52
N ALA A 283 7.28 30.56 -32.55
CA ALA A 283 6.59 29.40 -31.99
C ALA A 283 5.29 29.06 -32.75
N ALA A 284 5.08 27.77 -33.05
CA ALA A 284 3.87 27.23 -33.67
C ALA A 284 2.87 26.71 -32.62
N LEU A 285 1.58 26.83 -32.96
CA LEU A 285 0.41 26.49 -32.14
C LEU A 285 0.45 25.05 -31.58
N VAL A 286 0.42 24.96 -30.25
CA VAL A 286 0.20 23.72 -29.50
C VAL A 286 -1.30 23.49 -29.37
N PRO A 287 -1.84 22.29 -29.71
CA PRO A 287 -3.24 21.97 -29.48
C PRO A 287 -3.57 22.06 -27.99
N PRO A 288 -4.82 22.41 -27.63
CA PRO A 288 -5.21 22.55 -26.23
C PRO A 288 -4.97 21.24 -25.49
N ALA A 289 -4.28 21.32 -24.34
CA ALA A 289 -4.02 20.18 -23.49
C ALA A 289 -5.36 19.57 -23.04
N VAL A 290 -5.52 18.27 -23.26
CA VAL A 290 -6.66 17.51 -22.74
C VAL A 290 -6.49 17.38 -21.23
N ASP A 291 -7.57 17.62 -20.49
CA ASP A 291 -7.60 17.50 -19.03
C ASP A 291 -7.21 16.06 -18.60
N PRO A 292 -6.17 15.87 -17.77
CA PRO A 292 -5.77 14.56 -17.26
C PRO A 292 -6.89 13.78 -16.56
N ALA A 293 -7.82 14.47 -15.89
CA ALA A 293 -8.94 13.83 -15.20
C ALA A 293 -9.88 13.12 -16.19
N VAL A 294 -10.10 13.72 -17.36
CA VAL A 294 -10.91 13.12 -18.43
C VAL A 294 -10.26 11.84 -18.94
N LEU A 295 -8.93 11.82 -19.11
CA LEU A 295 -8.19 10.64 -19.55
C LEU A 295 -8.29 9.49 -18.55
N GLN A 296 -8.15 9.78 -17.26
CA GLN A 296 -8.21 8.76 -16.20
C GLN A 296 -9.60 8.12 -16.10
N VAL A 297 -10.66 8.94 -16.03
CA VAL A 297 -12.04 8.43 -15.92
C VAL A 297 -12.46 7.67 -17.19
N LYS A 298 -12.00 8.12 -18.37
CA LYS A 298 -12.24 7.42 -19.64
C LYS A 298 -11.58 6.04 -19.68
N ALA A 299 -10.34 5.93 -19.19
CA ALA A 299 -9.64 4.64 -19.12
C ALA A 299 -10.37 3.65 -18.19
N TYR A 300 -10.72 4.08 -16.98
CA TYR A 300 -11.49 3.26 -16.02
C TYR A 300 -12.83 2.80 -16.61
N THR A 301 -13.56 3.71 -17.26
CA THR A 301 -14.88 3.39 -17.84
C THR A 301 -14.77 2.34 -18.93
N ASN A 302 -13.78 2.45 -19.83
CA ASN A 302 -13.54 1.45 -20.88
C ASN A 302 -13.15 0.08 -20.31
N GLU A 303 -12.31 0.05 -19.28
CA GLU A 303 -11.93 -1.19 -18.59
C GLU A 303 -13.17 -1.88 -18.00
N LYS A 304 -14.02 -1.15 -17.27
CA LYS A 304 -15.24 -1.73 -16.67
C LYS A 304 -16.27 -2.16 -17.71
N LEU A 305 -16.41 -1.42 -18.80
CA LEU A 305 -17.27 -1.85 -19.92
C LEU A 305 -16.76 -3.17 -20.53
N SER A 306 -15.44 -3.38 -20.62
CA SER A 306 -14.88 -4.66 -21.10
C SER A 306 -15.08 -5.83 -20.13
N GLN A 307 -15.24 -5.54 -18.84
CA GLN A 307 -15.54 -6.51 -17.78
C GLN A 307 -17.04 -6.82 -17.66
N GLY A 308 -17.90 -6.24 -18.50
CA GLY A 308 -19.34 -6.51 -18.54
C GLY A 308 -20.21 -5.64 -17.63
N TYR A 309 -19.65 -4.60 -17.01
CA TYR A 309 -20.43 -3.64 -16.21
C TYR A 309 -21.31 -2.76 -17.10
N THR A 310 -22.51 -2.43 -16.61
CA THR A 310 -23.41 -1.51 -17.30
C THR A 310 -22.98 -0.05 -17.11
N PRO A 311 -23.28 0.86 -18.06
CA PRO A 311 -23.03 2.30 -17.91
C PRO A 311 -23.57 2.88 -16.59
N ALA A 312 -24.76 2.47 -16.17
CA ALA A 312 -25.39 2.96 -14.94
C ALA A 312 -24.60 2.58 -13.68
N GLN A 313 -24.15 1.32 -13.58
CA GLN A 313 -23.31 0.85 -12.46
C GLN A 313 -21.98 1.60 -12.39
N ILE A 314 -21.38 1.89 -13.56
CA ILE A 314 -20.11 2.62 -13.62
C ILE A 314 -20.31 4.09 -13.21
N GLN A 315 -21.39 4.74 -13.67
CA GLN A 315 -21.72 6.11 -13.27
C GLN A 315 -21.96 6.21 -11.77
N GLU A 316 -22.80 5.33 -11.21
CA GLU A 316 -23.09 5.28 -9.78
C GLU A 316 -21.81 5.12 -8.96
N HIS A 317 -20.93 4.19 -9.37
CA HIS A 317 -19.65 4.00 -8.70
C HIS A 317 -18.75 5.25 -8.78
N LEU A 318 -18.59 5.85 -9.96
CA LEU A 318 -17.75 7.04 -10.14
C LEU A 318 -18.24 8.23 -9.29
N LEU A 319 -19.56 8.41 -9.19
CA LEU A 319 -20.16 9.43 -8.32
C LEU A 319 -19.94 9.09 -6.83
N SER A 320 -20.06 7.81 -6.44
CA SER A 320 -19.84 7.38 -5.06
C SER A 320 -18.41 7.59 -4.56
N VAL A 321 -17.42 7.53 -5.45
CA VAL A 321 -15.99 7.79 -5.12
C VAL A 321 -15.61 9.27 -5.26
N GLY A 322 -16.57 10.15 -5.53
CA GLY A 322 -16.38 11.61 -5.47
C GLY A 322 -16.04 12.31 -6.78
N TRP A 323 -16.14 11.64 -7.94
CA TRP A 323 -16.02 12.33 -9.23
C TRP A 323 -17.22 13.25 -9.47
N SER A 324 -16.99 14.40 -10.10
CA SER A 324 -18.07 15.34 -10.40
C SER A 324 -19.02 14.80 -11.48
N GLN A 325 -20.31 15.08 -11.33
CA GLN A 325 -21.33 14.71 -12.31
C GLN A 325 -21.00 15.22 -13.73
N ASP A 326 -20.47 16.44 -13.84
CA ASP A 326 -20.11 17.05 -15.12
C ASP A 326 -18.97 16.30 -15.83
N LEU A 327 -17.94 15.88 -15.08
CA LEU A 327 -16.84 15.09 -15.63
C LEU A 327 -17.33 13.72 -16.09
N VAL A 328 -18.14 13.04 -15.26
CA VAL A 328 -18.73 11.74 -15.58
C VAL A 328 -19.57 11.85 -16.85
N ASN A 329 -20.47 12.83 -16.92
CA ASN A 329 -21.30 13.09 -18.11
C ASN A 329 -20.46 13.38 -19.36
N THR A 330 -19.39 14.17 -19.21
CA THR A 330 -18.45 14.49 -20.31
C THR A 330 -17.80 13.23 -20.86
N VAL A 331 -17.30 12.35 -19.98
CA VAL A 331 -16.65 11.10 -20.39
C VAL A 331 -17.63 10.16 -21.08
N PHE A 332 -18.84 9.98 -20.53
CA PHE A 332 -19.84 9.11 -21.16
C PHE A 332 -20.28 9.64 -22.54
N THR A 333 -20.39 10.97 -22.69
CA THR A 333 -20.67 11.60 -23.98
C THR A 333 -19.55 11.34 -24.99
N GLN A 334 -18.28 11.46 -24.58
CA GLN A 334 -17.14 11.16 -25.43
C GLN A 334 -17.10 9.68 -25.85
N ILE A 335 -17.31 8.75 -24.92
CA ILE A 335 -17.34 7.31 -25.22
C ILE A 335 -18.46 6.96 -26.19
N GLN A 336 -19.64 7.54 -26.03
CA GLN A 336 -20.75 7.34 -26.96
C GLN A 336 -20.41 7.85 -28.35
N LYS A 337 -19.79 9.04 -28.44
CA LYS A 337 -19.33 9.61 -29.71
C LYS A 337 -18.30 8.73 -30.40
N ASP A 338 -17.30 8.24 -29.65
CA ASP A 338 -16.25 7.36 -30.16
C ASP A 338 -16.84 6.04 -30.71
N ARG A 339 -17.83 5.46 -30.01
CA ARG A 339 -18.52 4.24 -30.46
C ARG A 339 -19.32 4.46 -31.74
N ILE A 340 -20.04 5.57 -31.85
CA ILE A 340 -20.79 5.91 -33.08
C ILE A 340 -19.82 6.07 -34.26
N GLN A 341 -18.69 6.74 -34.04
CA GLN A 341 -17.66 6.92 -35.07
C GLN A 341 -17.01 5.60 -35.49
N ALA A 342 -16.69 4.72 -34.52
CA ALA A 342 -16.13 3.40 -34.80
C ALA A 342 -17.11 2.52 -35.60
N SER A 343 -18.40 2.50 -35.24
CA SER A 343 -19.42 1.77 -35.98
C SER A 343 -19.59 2.30 -37.41
N ALA A 344 -19.56 3.62 -37.60
CA ALA A 344 -19.64 4.24 -38.92
C ALA A 344 -18.43 3.88 -39.79
N GLN A 345 -17.22 3.84 -39.22
CA GLN A 345 -16.01 3.40 -39.93
C GLN A 345 -16.05 1.91 -40.31
N GLN A 346 -16.59 1.06 -39.44
CA GLN A 346 -16.77 -0.37 -39.74
C GLN A 346 -17.76 -0.60 -40.90
N GLN A 347 -18.87 0.14 -40.93
CA GLN A 347 -19.84 0.07 -42.03
C GLN A 347 -19.22 0.56 -43.36
N ALA A 348 -18.50 1.68 -43.34
CA ALA A 348 -17.81 2.20 -44.52
C ALA A 348 -16.76 1.23 -45.08
N THR A 349 -16.14 0.42 -44.21
CA THR A 349 -15.15 -0.59 -44.61
C THR A 349 -15.80 -1.83 -45.23
N GLN A 350 -17.04 -2.17 -44.83
CA GLN A 350 -17.79 -3.32 -45.38
C GLN A 350 -18.45 -3.01 -46.74
N GLU A 351 -18.76 -1.74 -47.03
CA GLU A 351 -19.32 -1.32 -48.31
C GLU A 351 -18.26 -1.03 -49.39
N ALA A 352 -16.97 -1.08 -49.05
CA ALA A 352 -15.92 -0.92 -50.05
C ALA A 352 -15.95 -2.12 -51.03
N PRO A 353 -16.12 -1.89 -52.35
CA PRO A 353 -16.15 -2.97 -53.31
C PRO A 353 -14.83 -3.77 -53.25
N PRO A 354 -14.89 -5.10 -53.38
CA PRO A 354 -13.68 -5.92 -53.38
C PRO A 354 -12.72 -5.42 -54.46
N PRO A 355 -11.40 -5.37 -54.18
CA PRO A 355 -10.42 -4.90 -55.16
C PRO A 355 -10.58 -5.72 -56.44
N ALA A 356 -10.70 -5.02 -57.58
CA ALA A 356 -10.82 -5.65 -58.89
C ALA A 356 -9.60 -6.57 -59.10
N MET A 357 -9.86 -7.88 -59.26
CA MET A 357 -8.86 -8.89 -59.59
C MET A 357 -8.39 -8.77 -61.03
#